data_AF-A0A914EJQ9-F1
#
_entry.id   AF-A0A914EJQ9-F1
#
_cell.length_a   1.000
_cell.length_b   1.000
_cell.length_c   1.000
_cell.angle_alpha   90.00
_cell.angle_beta   90.00
_cell.angle_gamma   90.00
#
_symmetry.space_group_name_H-M   'P 1'
#
loop_
_entity.id
_entity.type
_entity.pdbx_description
1 polymer ?
#
loop_
_entity_poly.entity_id
_entity_poly.type
_entity_poly.pdbx_seq_one_letter_code
_entity_poly.pdbx_strand_id
1 'polypeptide(L)'
;MLSMVSRISFVIFLFHLVDSILISFEQQTVHNSCLKKSYDRGVGVFPNSCDANSENAGIVCYPKCQAGYNGTGPICWENCPSGFTDIGLLCLKSNSASRGLGYPLWDNGTCEKENPLGCELWGLAWYPKCQNGLVPSGCCTCSQPCSEGSIDFGLSCSKKSYSRGLGSSLQCAAGLENHLGLCYQPCQVGYKGVGSICQQECINGYVDCGLHCAYGTCLNGLPPANVNCTF
;
A
#
# COMPACT_ATOMS: atom_id res chain seq x y z
N MET A 1 -11.37 -84.72 49.25
CA MET A 1 -11.96 -83.40 48.88
C MET A 1 -11.06 -82.20 49.20
N LEU A 2 -10.09 -82.25 50.13
CA LEU A 2 -9.20 -81.11 50.41
C LEU A 2 -8.08 -80.85 49.35
N SER A 3 -7.68 -81.86 48.58
CA SER A 3 -6.65 -81.72 47.51
C SER A 3 -7.13 -80.88 46.31
N MET A 4 -8.43 -80.89 46.04
CA MET A 4 -9.04 -80.20 44.90
C MET A 4 -9.21 -78.69 45.17
N VAL A 5 -9.57 -78.33 46.42
CA VAL A 5 -9.76 -76.93 46.86
C VAL A 5 -8.43 -76.16 46.90
N SER A 6 -7.32 -76.83 47.24
CA SER A 6 -5.98 -76.24 47.25
C SER A 6 -5.45 -75.92 45.85
N ARG A 7 -5.71 -76.80 44.86
CA ARG A 7 -5.38 -76.56 43.45
C ARG A 7 -6.22 -75.46 42.83
N ILE A 8 -7.51 -75.39 43.17
CA ILE A 8 -8.42 -74.33 42.71
C ILE A 8 -7.99 -72.96 43.28
N SER A 9 -7.58 -72.91 44.55
CA SER A 9 -7.10 -71.66 45.18
C SER A 9 -5.80 -71.15 44.55
N PHE A 10 -4.87 -72.04 44.17
CA PHE A 10 -3.61 -71.67 43.52
C PHE A 10 -3.81 -71.16 42.09
N VAL A 11 -4.78 -71.75 41.36
CA VAL A 11 -5.15 -71.29 40.01
C VAL A 11 -5.85 -69.94 40.06
N ILE A 12 -6.74 -69.70 41.02
CA ILE A 12 -7.39 -68.38 41.22
C ILE A 12 -6.36 -67.31 41.61
N PHE A 13 -5.36 -67.66 42.45
CA PHE A 13 -4.29 -66.73 42.84
C PHE A 13 -3.36 -66.38 41.66
N LEU A 14 -3.05 -67.37 40.81
CA LEU A 14 -2.33 -67.15 39.55
C LEU A 14 -3.14 -66.28 38.59
N PHE A 15 -4.44 -66.52 38.44
CA PHE A 15 -5.33 -65.69 37.61
C PHE A 15 -5.39 -64.23 38.08
N HIS A 16 -5.50 -63.97 39.39
CA HIS A 16 -5.45 -62.61 39.92
C HIS A 16 -4.07 -61.94 39.79
N LEU A 17 -2.98 -62.71 39.80
CA LEU A 17 -1.64 -62.20 39.52
C LEU A 17 -1.45 -61.83 38.06
N VAL A 18 -1.95 -62.62 37.09
CA VAL A 18 -1.92 -62.21 35.67
C VAL A 18 -2.86 -61.04 35.38
N ASP A 19 -4.03 -60.96 36.04
CA ASP A 19 -4.91 -59.79 35.92
C ASP A 19 -4.26 -58.52 36.49
N SER A 20 -3.48 -58.63 37.58
CA SER A 20 -2.74 -57.50 38.15
C SER A 20 -1.53 -57.08 37.29
N ILE A 21 -0.89 -58.03 36.60
CA ILE A 21 0.22 -57.76 35.68
C ILE A 21 -0.28 -57.18 34.35
N LEU A 22 -1.48 -57.54 33.88
CA LEU A 22 -2.09 -57.00 32.67
C LEU A 22 -2.66 -55.58 32.84
N ILE A 23 -2.86 -55.10 34.07
CA ILE A 23 -3.31 -53.72 34.34
C ILE A 23 -2.12 -52.73 34.45
N SER A 24 -0.87 -53.21 34.36
CA SER A 24 0.33 -52.35 34.43
C SER A 24 0.95 -51.97 33.08
N PHE A 25 0.32 -52.34 31.96
CA PHE A 25 0.57 -51.60 30.72
C PHE A 25 -0.24 -50.30 30.80
N GLU A 26 0.31 -49.35 31.56
CA GLU A 26 0.05 -47.94 31.27
C GLU A 26 0.30 -47.81 29.77
N GLN A 27 -0.78 -47.63 29.02
CA GLN A 27 -0.71 -47.20 27.64
C GLN A 27 -0.02 -45.84 27.71
N GLN A 28 1.31 -45.84 27.77
CA GLN A 28 2.10 -44.69 27.43
C GLN A 28 1.90 -44.57 25.93
N THR A 29 0.78 -43.95 25.58
CA THR A 29 0.44 -43.55 24.23
C THR A 29 1.59 -42.66 23.78
N VAL A 30 2.54 -43.26 23.07
CA VAL A 30 3.32 -42.52 22.08
C VAL A 30 2.27 -42.02 21.12
N HIS A 31 1.72 -40.84 21.40
CA HIS A 31 0.69 -40.27 20.58
C HIS A 31 1.36 -39.99 19.24
N ASN A 32 0.95 -40.75 18.22
CA ASN A 32 1.37 -40.54 16.83
C ASN A 32 0.86 -39.19 16.28
N SER A 33 0.21 -38.37 17.10
CA SER A 33 -0.19 -37.00 16.79
C SER A 33 -0.16 -36.11 18.04
N CYS A 34 0.03 -34.79 17.86
CA CYS A 34 -0.01 -33.78 18.92
C CYS A 34 -0.61 -32.46 18.41
N LEU A 35 -1.36 -31.75 19.25
CA LEU A 35 -1.93 -30.44 18.92
C LEU A 35 -0.83 -29.39 18.83
N LYS A 36 -0.88 -28.57 17.79
CA LYS A 36 0.04 -27.44 17.64
C LYS A 36 -0.33 -26.35 18.64
N LYS A 37 0.67 -25.76 19.27
CA LYS A 37 0.47 -24.51 20.02
C LYS A 37 0.21 -23.37 19.04
N SER A 38 -0.53 -22.37 19.50
CA SER A 38 -0.69 -21.12 18.79
C SER A 38 -0.76 -19.95 19.76
N TYR A 39 -0.43 -18.77 19.25
CA TYR A 39 -0.61 -17.51 19.98
C TYR A 39 -1.03 -16.42 19.00
N ASP A 40 -1.66 -15.36 19.51
CA ASP A 40 -2.12 -14.26 18.68
C ASP A 40 -0.96 -13.32 18.29
N ARG A 41 -1.06 -12.73 17.10
CA ARG A 41 -0.11 -11.71 16.62
C ARG A 41 -0.83 -10.44 16.15
N GLY A 42 -2.06 -10.25 16.62
CA GLY A 42 -2.97 -9.18 16.23
C GLY A 42 -3.74 -9.44 14.93
N VAL A 43 -4.68 -8.53 14.63
CA VAL A 43 -5.58 -8.60 13.46
C VAL A 43 -4.93 -8.18 12.13
N GLY A 44 -3.67 -7.75 12.17
CA GLY A 44 -2.95 -7.20 11.03
C GLY A 44 -3.28 -5.74 10.74
N VAL A 45 -2.44 -5.09 9.93
CA VAL A 45 -2.63 -3.72 9.47
C VAL A 45 -2.59 -3.67 7.94
N PHE A 46 -3.24 -2.68 7.34
CA PHE A 46 -3.16 -2.50 5.90
C PHE A 46 -1.72 -2.12 5.49
N PRO A 47 -1.22 -2.68 4.37
CA PRO A 47 0.00 -2.21 3.74
C PRO A 47 -0.07 -0.69 3.54
N ASN A 48 1.01 0.02 3.86
CA ASN A 48 1.05 1.48 3.80
C ASN A 48 2.38 2.03 3.27
N SER A 49 3.28 1.15 2.84
CA SER A 49 4.64 1.49 2.44
C SER A 49 4.87 1.26 0.96
N CYS A 50 5.78 2.02 0.37
CA CYS A 50 6.20 1.89 -1.02
C CYS A 50 7.70 1.64 -1.11
N ASP A 51 8.15 1.10 -2.25
CA ASP A 51 9.58 0.99 -2.55
C ASP A 51 10.27 2.35 -2.56
N ALA A 52 11.58 2.37 -2.34
CA ALA A 52 12.36 3.61 -2.15
C ALA A 52 12.22 4.64 -3.30
N ASN A 53 11.96 4.18 -4.53
CA ASN A 53 11.84 4.99 -5.73
C ASN A 53 10.39 5.33 -6.11
N SER A 54 9.44 4.94 -5.27
CA SER A 54 8.02 5.15 -5.47
C SER A 54 7.46 6.03 -4.35
N GLU A 55 6.29 6.59 -4.60
CA GLU A 55 5.51 7.35 -3.64
C GLU A 55 4.08 6.84 -3.60
N ASN A 56 3.47 6.95 -2.42
CA ASN A 56 2.10 6.50 -2.20
C ASN A 56 1.11 7.54 -2.75
N ALA A 57 0.21 7.11 -3.63
CA ALA A 57 -0.99 7.86 -3.98
C ALA A 57 -2.23 7.02 -3.64
N GLY A 58 -2.65 7.05 -2.38
CA GLY A 58 -3.81 6.33 -1.87
C GLY A 58 -3.49 4.87 -1.51
N ILE A 59 -3.91 3.93 -2.38
CA ILE A 59 -3.69 2.48 -2.19
C ILE A 59 -2.65 1.89 -3.16
N VAL A 60 -2.03 2.75 -3.99
CA VAL A 60 -1.10 2.36 -5.05
C VAL A 60 0.19 3.17 -4.91
N CYS A 61 1.30 2.49 -5.09
CA CYS A 61 2.63 3.09 -5.18
C CYS A 61 2.94 3.43 -6.63
N TYR A 62 3.30 4.68 -6.91
CA TYR A 62 3.73 5.09 -8.24
C TYR A 62 5.18 5.54 -8.24
N PRO A 63 5.91 5.42 -9.36
CA PRO A 63 7.23 6.04 -9.49
C PRO A 63 7.19 7.54 -9.15
N LYS A 64 8.24 8.04 -8.50
CA LYS A 64 8.34 9.47 -8.21
C LYS A 64 8.33 10.29 -9.49
N CYS A 65 7.72 11.47 -9.44
CA CYS A 65 7.73 12.40 -10.56
C CYS A 65 9.12 13.02 -10.77
N GLN A 66 9.36 13.50 -12.00
CA GLN A 66 10.54 14.29 -12.35
C GLN A 66 10.55 15.59 -11.55
N ALA A 67 11.73 16.17 -11.36
CA ALA A 67 11.86 17.45 -10.69
C ALA A 67 10.98 18.52 -11.37
N GLY A 68 10.23 19.28 -10.56
CA GLY A 68 9.29 20.28 -11.07
C GLY A 68 7.90 19.74 -11.41
N TYR A 69 7.61 18.46 -11.15
CA TYR A 69 6.29 17.86 -11.31
C TYR A 69 5.78 17.28 -9.99
N ASN A 70 4.47 17.36 -9.77
CA ASN A 70 3.77 16.75 -8.65
C ASN A 70 2.84 15.64 -9.11
N GLY A 71 2.84 14.52 -8.39
CA GLY A 71 2.06 13.33 -8.74
C GLY A 71 0.63 13.38 -8.20
N THR A 72 -0.34 13.17 -9.08
CA THR A 72 -1.74 12.91 -8.72
C THR A 72 -2.16 11.57 -9.32
N GLY A 73 -2.11 10.51 -8.51
CA GLY A 73 -2.35 9.14 -8.98
C GLY A 73 -1.35 8.74 -10.08
N PRO A 74 -1.80 8.25 -11.25
CA PRO A 74 -0.91 7.78 -12.32
C PRO A 74 -0.30 8.90 -13.18
N ILE A 75 -0.59 10.18 -12.90
CA ILE A 75 -0.17 11.31 -13.73
C ILE A 75 0.73 12.24 -12.91
N CYS A 76 1.84 12.66 -13.51
CA CYS A 76 2.68 13.75 -13.03
C CYS A 76 2.26 15.04 -13.73
N TRP A 77 1.97 16.07 -12.95
CA TRP A 77 1.57 17.40 -13.42
C TRP A 77 2.68 18.42 -13.14
N GLU A 78 2.98 19.26 -14.13
CA GLU A 78 3.98 20.32 -13.97
C GLU A 78 3.56 21.30 -12.87
N ASN A 79 4.53 21.74 -12.07
CA ASN A 79 4.31 22.75 -11.05
C ASN A 79 4.14 24.12 -11.72
N CYS A 80 3.18 24.91 -11.22
CA CYS A 80 2.99 26.25 -11.76
C CYS A 80 4.22 27.13 -11.51
N PRO A 81 4.65 27.92 -12.52
CA PRO A 81 5.73 28.89 -12.34
C PRO A 81 5.38 29.92 -11.25
N SER A 82 6.41 30.58 -10.72
CA SER A 82 6.22 31.66 -9.76
C SER A 82 5.32 32.76 -10.34
N GLY A 83 4.38 33.26 -9.53
CA GLY A 83 3.41 34.27 -9.96
C GLY A 83 2.15 33.69 -10.63
N PHE A 84 2.01 32.37 -10.69
CA PHE A 84 0.77 31.69 -11.12
C PHE A 84 0.09 31.02 -9.94
N THR A 85 -1.24 30.97 -9.98
CA THR A 85 -2.04 30.22 -9.01
C THR A 85 -2.40 28.86 -9.60
N ASP A 86 -2.04 27.79 -8.90
CA ASP A 86 -2.43 26.43 -9.28
C ASP A 86 -3.93 26.23 -9.07
N ILE A 87 -4.66 25.97 -10.16
CA ILE A 87 -6.10 25.68 -10.14
C ILE A 87 -6.41 24.27 -10.67
N GLY A 88 -5.45 23.34 -10.53
CA GLY A 88 -5.58 21.94 -10.95
C GLY A 88 -4.85 21.68 -12.25
N LEU A 89 -5.58 21.55 -13.36
CA LEU A 89 -5.00 21.26 -14.68
C LEU A 89 -4.34 22.49 -15.33
N LEU A 90 -4.58 23.66 -14.76
CA LEU A 90 -4.18 24.95 -15.30
C LEU A 90 -3.41 25.75 -14.25
N CYS A 91 -2.58 26.66 -14.73
CA CYS A 91 -1.93 27.69 -13.95
C CYS A 91 -2.60 29.04 -14.28
N LEU A 92 -3.35 29.60 -13.33
CA LEU A 92 -4.00 30.89 -13.47
C LEU A 92 -2.95 32.00 -13.40
N LYS A 93 -2.97 32.90 -14.38
CA LYS A 93 -2.09 34.08 -14.41
C LYS A 93 -2.51 35.03 -13.30
N SER A 94 -1.59 35.38 -12.40
CA SER A 94 -1.92 36.28 -11.28
C SER A 94 -1.65 37.75 -11.60
N ASN A 95 -0.89 38.03 -12.67
CA ASN A 95 -0.62 39.40 -13.11
C ASN A 95 -1.19 39.62 -14.52
N SER A 96 -2.21 40.47 -14.58
CA SER A 96 -2.80 40.98 -15.80
C SER A 96 -3.16 42.46 -15.64
N ALA A 97 -3.09 43.19 -16.74
CA ALA A 97 -3.43 44.61 -16.79
C ALA A 97 -4.29 44.89 -18.02
N SER A 98 -5.36 45.67 -17.83
CA SER A 98 -6.15 46.15 -18.95
C SER A 98 -5.38 47.20 -19.75
N ARG A 99 -5.54 47.18 -21.07
CA ARG A 99 -5.02 48.15 -22.03
C ARG A 99 -6.10 49.18 -22.43
N GLY A 100 -7.27 49.11 -21.81
CA GLY A 100 -8.44 49.93 -22.15
C GLY A 100 -9.17 49.46 -23.40
N LEU A 101 -10.00 50.33 -23.97
CA LEU A 101 -10.75 50.10 -25.21
C LEU A 101 -9.92 50.34 -26.48
N GLY A 102 -8.68 50.84 -26.33
CA GLY A 102 -7.84 51.28 -27.44
C GLY A 102 -8.28 52.62 -28.04
N TYR A 103 -7.45 53.13 -28.94
CA TYR A 103 -7.71 54.31 -29.75
C TYR A 103 -8.13 53.84 -31.15
N PRO A 104 -9.07 54.52 -31.83
CA PRO A 104 -9.53 54.08 -33.14
C PRO A 104 -8.38 54.06 -34.17
N LEU A 105 -8.49 53.23 -35.22
CA LEU A 105 -7.46 53.04 -36.26
C LEU A 105 -6.86 54.36 -36.81
N TRP A 106 -7.65 55.42 -36.89
CA TRP A 106 -7.24 56.73 -37.42
C TRP A 106 -6.54 57.65 -36.40
N ASP A 107 -6.43 57.26 -35.13
CA ASP A 107 -5.95 58.12 -34.03
C ASP A 107 -4.72 57.54 -33.30
N ASN A 108 -3.72 57.07 -34.06
CA ASN A 108 -2.45 56.60 -33.48
C ASN A 108 -1.69 57.71 -32.73
N GLY A 109 -1.79 58.96 -33.20
CA GLY A 109 -1.05 60.09 -32.64
C GLY A 109 -1.42 60.37 -31.18
N THR A 110 -2.70 60.24 -30.81
CA THR A 110 -3.14 60.37 -29.43
C THR A 110 -2.60 59.21 -28.58
N CYS A 111 -2.63 57.99 -29.11
CA CYS A 111 -2.09 56.82 -28.43
C CYS A 111 -0.60 56.99 -28.08
N GLU A 112 0.24 57.34 -29.07
CA GLU A 112 1.68 57.51 -28.87
C GLU A 112 2.02 58.68 -27.93
N LYS A 113 1.20 59.73 -27.94
CA LYS A 113 1.37 60.87 -27.03
C LYS A 113 1.07 60.51 -25.58
N GLU A 114 0.04 59.70 -25.33
CA GLU A 114 -0.39 59.31 -23.99
C GLU A 114 0.41 58.12 -23.42
N ASN A 115 1.08 57.34 -24.28
CA ASN A 115 1.75 56.10 -23.88
C ASN A 115 3.23 56.12 -24.30
N PRO A 116 4.15 56.49 -23.38
CA PRO A 116 5.58 56.67 -23.70
C PRO A 116 6.31 55.42 -24.22
N LEU A 117 5.79 54.22 -23.92
CA LEU A 117 6.35 52.95 -24.41
C LEU A 117 5.93 52.64 -25.86
N GLY A 118 5.07 53.45 -26.44
CA GLY A 118 4.53 53.31 -27.78
C GLY A 118 3.28 52.45 -27.85
N CYS A 119 2.72 52.41 -29.06
CA CYS A 119 1.47 51.71 -29.37
C CYS A 119 1.68 50.62 -30.41
N GLU A 120 0.74 49.69 -30.47
CA GLU A 120 0.67 48.62 -31.47
C GLU A 120 -0.77 48.42 -31.92
N LEU A 121 -0.94 48.03 -33.19
CA LEU A 121 -2.26 47.86 -33.79
C LEU A 121 -2.80 46.46 -33.52
N TRP A 122 -4.01 46.37 -32.99
CA TRP A 122 -4.75 45.12 -32.84
C TRP A 122 -6.14 45.28 -33.48
N GLY A 123 -6.34 44.61 -34.62
CA GLY A 123 -7.57 44.75 -35.39
C GLY A 123 -7.74 46.18 -35.92
N LEU A 124 -8.81 46.86 -35.49
CA LEU A 124 -9.17 48.22 -35.94
C LEU A 124 -8.89 49.30 -34.88
N ALA A 125 -8.06 49.01 -33.87
CA ALA A 125 -7.70 49.95 -32.83
C ALA A 125 -6.23 49.85 -32.41
N TRP A 126 -5.64 50.98 -32.02
CA TRP A 126 -4.32 51.11 -31.44
C TRP A 126 -4.38 50.89 -29.94
N TYR A 127 -3.47 50.10 -29.41
CA TYR A 127 -3.37 49.83 -27.97
C TYR A 127 -1.96 50.13 -27.47
N PRO A 128 -1.82 50.58 -26.22
CA PRO A 128 -0.51 50.76 -25.60
C PRO A 128 0.23 49.43 -25.49
N LYS A 129 1.55 49.43 -25.69
CA LYS A 129 2.38 48.24 -25.48
C LYS A 129 2.36 47.79 -24.01
N CYS A 130 2.52 46.49 -23.81
CA CYS A 130 2.54 45.90 -22.48
C CYS A 130 3.81 46.30 -21.70
N GLN A 131 3.63 46.56 -20.41
CA GLN A 131 4.72 46.92 -19.48
C GLN A 131 5.13 45.72 -18.62
N ASN A 132 6.27 45.82 -17.93
CA ASN A 132 6.71 44.86 -16.91
C ASN A 132 6.85 43.41 -17.43
N GLY A 133 7.24 43.24 -18.70
CA GLY A 133 7.43 41.92 -19.31
C GLY A 133 6.12 41.14 -19.56
N LEU A 134 4.96 41.79 -19.40
CA LEU A 134 3.68 41.21 -19.81
C LEU A 134 3.59 41.17 -21.33
N VAL A 135 2.83 40.21 -21.85
CA VAL A 135 2.59 40.04 -23.28
C VAL A 135 1.12 40.32 -23.61
N PRO A 136 0.81 40.81 -24.82
CA PRO A 136 -0.57 41.01 -25.25
C PRO A 136 -1.34 39.68 -25.26
N SER A 137 -2.46 39.63 -24.53
CA SER A 137 -3.40 38.51 -24.49
C SER A 137 -4.73 39.00 -25.06
N GLY A 138 -4.85 38.92 -26.39
CA GLY A 138 -5.91 39.57 -27.15
C GLY A 138 -5.68 41.08 -27.29
N CYS A 139 -6.73 41.82 -27.68
CA CYS A 139 -6.64 43.26 -27.91
C CYS A 139 -6.30 44.05 -26.64
N CYS A 140 -7.00 43.72 -25.57
CA CYS A 140 -7.33 44.70 -24.55
C CYS A 140 -6.71 44.37 -23.19
N THR A 141 -5.93 43.28 -23.10
CA THR A 141 -5.32 42.81 -21.85
C THR A 141 -3.87 42.44 -22.09
N CYS A 142 -3.00 42.84 -21.17
CA CYS A 142 -1.65 42.33 -21.02
C CYS A 142 -1.65 41.27 -19.92
N SER A 143 -1.00 40.13 -20.13
CA SER A 143 -0.90 39.08 -19.11
C SER A 143 0.48 38.43 -19.09
N GLN A 144 0.81 37.74 -18.00
CA GLN A 144 2.08 37.01 -17.89
C GLN A 144 2.22 35.98 -19.01
N PRO A 145 3.41 35.85 -19.64
CA PRO A 145 3.64 34.83 -20.65
C PRO A 145 3.58 33.44 -20.03
N CYS A 146 3.03 32.49 -20.78
CA CYS A 146 3.03 31.08 -20.41
C CYS A 146 4.41 30.44 -20.64
N SER A 147 4.69 29.33 -19.95
CA SER A 147 5.94 28.57 -20.15
C SER A 147 5.96 27.90 -21.53
N GLU A 148 7.14 27.65 -22.08
CA GLU A 148 7.27 27.07 -23.42
C GLU A 148 6.50 25.75 -23.54
N GLY A 149 5.72 25.59 -24.61
CA GLY A 149 4.93 24.37 -24.87
C GLY A 149 3.65 24.25 -24.04
N SER A 150 3.31 25.23 -23.21
CA SER A 150 1.97 25.32 -22.62
C SER A 150 1.01 26.09 -23.52
N ILE A 151 -0.26 25.68 -23.50
CA ILE A 151 -1.33 26.34 -24.24
C ILE A 151 -1.84 27.51 -23.40
N ASP A 152 -1.91 28.69 -24.01
CA ASP A 152 -2.43 29.90 -23.39
C ASP A 152 -3.95 30.01 -23.63
N PHE A 153 -4.73 29.91 -22.56
CA PHE A 153 -6.18 30.10 -22.58
C PHE A 153 -6.59 31.55 -22.22
N GLY A 154 -5.67 32.50 -22.34
CA GLY A 154 -5.84 33.91 -22.04
C GLY A 154 -5.59 34.23 -20.57
N LEU A 155 -6.45 33.72 -19.68
CA LEU A 155 -6.33 33.91 -18.22
C LEU A 155 -5.50 32.84 -17.53
N SER A 156 -5.25 31.71 -18.19
CA SER A 156 -4.52 30.58 -17.60
C SER A 156 -3.70 29.85 -18.65
N CYS A 157 -2.67 29.14 -18.19
CA CYS A 157 -1.82 28.30 -19.04
C CYS A 157 -2.09 26.83 -18.72
N SER A 158 -2.12 25.95 -19.72
CA SER A 158 -2.20 24.51 -19.49
C SER A 158 -0.93 23.99 -18.81
N LYS A 159 -1.06 23.13 -17.82
CA LYS A 159 0.11 22.39 -17.33
C LYS A 159 0.51 21.29 -18.31
N LYS A 160 1.81 21.04 -18.42
CA LYS A 160 2.27 19.78 -19.02
C LYS A 160 2.00 18.63 -18.06
N SER A 161 1.80 17.45 -18.63
CA SER A 161 1.67 16.23 -17.85
C SER A 161 2.23 15.03 -18.59
N TYR A 162 2.56 13.99 -17.83
CA TYR A 162 2.93 12.70 -18.39
C TYR A 162 2.48 11.59 -17.44
N SER A 163 2.24 10.40 -17.99
CA SER A 163 1.87 9.23 -17.20
C SER A 163 3.11 8.57 -16.61
N ARG A 164 2.96 8.01 -15.40
CA ARG A 164 4.01 7.27 -14.69
C ARG A 164 3.66 5.79 -14.48
N GLY A 165 2.83 5.25 -15.38
CA GLY A 165 2.39 3.86 -15.37
C GLY A 165 1.22 3.57 -14.43
N LEU A 166 0.88 2.29 -14.29
CA LEU A 166 -0.25 1.80 -13.49
C LEU A 166 0.05 1.77 -11.97
N GLY A 167 1.33 1.84 -11.60
CA GLY A 167 1.78 1.69 -10.21
C GLY A 167 1.85 0.24 -9.74
N SER A 168 2.28 0.04 -8.50
CA SER A 168 2.37 -1.24 -7.81
C SER A 168 1.54 -1.23 -6.52
N SER A 169 1.22 -2.41 -5.99
CA SER A 169 0.53 -2.52 -4.71
C SER A 169 1.39 -2.01 -3.56
N LEU A 170 0.72 -1.45 -2.55
CA LEU A 170 1.37 -1.14 -1.27
C LEU A 170 2.03 -2.37 -0.67
N GLN A 171 3.18 -2.14 -0.04
CA GLN A 171 3.97 -3.12 0.68
C GLN A 171 3.78 -2.97 2.18
N CYS A 172 4.13 -4.04 2.90
CA CYS A 172 4.19 -3.97 4.34
C CYS A 172 5.32 -3.05 4.79
N ALA A 173 5.09 -2.34 5.91
CA ALA A 173 6.15 -1.58 6.56
C ALA A 173 7.32 -2.49 6.92
N ALA A 174 8.52 -1.90 7.02
CA ALA A 174 9.72 -2.63 7.36
C ALA A 174 9.54 -3.45 8.65
N GLY A 175 9.90 -4.74 8.59
CA GLY A 175 9.80 -5.66 9.71
C GLY A 175 8.44 -6.35 9.87
N LEU A 176 7.46 -6.07 9.01
CA LEU A 176 6.19 -6.80 8.95
C LEU A 176 6.17 -7.79 7.79
N GLU A 177 5.45 -8.90 7.95
CA GLU A 177 5.21 -9.89 6.90
C GLU A 177 3.79 -9.77 6.33
N ASN A 178 3.67 -9.94 5.01
CA ASN A 178 2.36 -9.95 4.35
C ASN A 178 1.74 -11.35 4.43
N HIS A 179 0.50 -11.42 4.89
CA HIS A 179 -0.32 -12.62 4.81
C HIS A 179 -1.72 -12.26 4.30
N LEU A 180 -2.06 -12.70 3.09
CA LEU A 180 -3.34 -12.44 2.42
C LEU A 180 -3.70 -10.95 2.35
N GLY A 181 -2.72 -10.08 2.05
CA GLY A 181 -2.95 -8.65 1.84
C GLY A 181 -2.98 -7.80 3.11
N LEU A 182 -2.79 -8.41 4.29
CA LEU A 182 -2.61 -7.71 5.56
C LEU A 182 -1.18 -7.94 6.07
N CYS A 183 -0.66 -6.94 6.78
CA CYS A 183 0.68 -6.95 7.35
C CYS A 183 0.63 -7.28 8.82
N TYR A 184 1.47 -8.21 9.25
CA TYR A 184 1.49 -8.71 10.62
C TYR A 184 2.90 -8.70 11.18
N GLN A 185 2.99 -8.78 12.50
CA GLN A 185 4.27 -9.05 13.15
C GLN A 185 4.75 -10.46 12.76
N PRO A 186 6.05 -10.63 12.46
CA PRO A 186 6.65 -11.94 12.23
C PRO A 186 6.45 -12.85 13.43
N CYS A 187 6.28 -14.14 13.16
CA CYS A 187 6.18 -15.13 14.22
C CYS A 187 7.54 -15.42 14.87
N GLN A 188 7.50 -15.91 16.11
CA GLN A 188 8.66 -16.44 16.81
C GLN A 188 9.20 -17.66 16.05
N VAL A 189 10.49 -17.94 16.23
CA VAL A 189 11.14 -19.10 15.60
C VAL A 189 10.37 -20.39 15.94
N GLY A 190 10.12 -21.22 14.94
CA GLY A 190 9.34 -22.46 15.09
C GLY A 190 7.82 -22.27 15.01
N TYR A 191 7.34 -21.07 14.67
CA TYR A 191 5.95 -20.78 14.40
C TYR A 191 5.79 -20.15 13.01
N LYS A 192 4.68 -20.50 12.34
CA LYS A 192 4.28 -19.97 11.04
C LYS A 192 3.01 -19.15 11.17
N GLY A 193 2.99 -17.97 10.54
CA GLY A 193 1.82 -17.10 10.51
C GLY A 193 0.70 -17.68 9.67
N VAL A 194 -0.51 -17.77 10.25
CA VAL A 194 -1.75 -18.12 9.55
C VAL A 194 -2.79 -17.06 9.91
N GLY A 195 -2.86 -15.99 9.12
CA GLY A 195 -3.75 -14.86 9.41
C GLY A 195 -3.34 -14.17 10.70
N SER A 196 -4.25 -14.04 11.67
CA SER A 196 -4.02 -13.35 12.95
C SER A 196 -3.35 -14.19 14.03
N ILE A 197 -3.00 -15.44 13.74
CA ILE A 197 -2.33 -16.34 14.69
C ILE A 197 -0.97 -16.79 14.17
N CYS A 198 -0.05 -17.03 15.09
CA CYS A 198 1.16 -17.80 14.87
C CYS A 198 0.91 -19.22 15.33
N GLN A 199 1.16 -20.20 14.46
CA GLN A 199 0.92 -21.62 14.74
C GLN A 199 2.22 -22.41 14.70
N GLN A 200 2.44 -23.29 15.68
CA GLN A 200 3.67 -24.07 15.80
C GLN A 200 3.91 -24.95 14.56
N GLU A 201 5.14 -24.95 14.08
CA GLU A 201 5.58 -25.81 12.98
C GLU A 201 5.88 -27.23 13.49
N CYS A 202 5.61 -28.22 12.63
CA CYS A 202 5.95 -29.61 12.95
C CYS A 202 7.45 -29.86 12.72
N ILE A 203 8.10 -30.58 13.63
CA ILE A 203 9.48 -31.03 13.44
C ILE A 203 9.59 -32.12 12.36
N ASN A 204 10.82 -32.34 11.88
CA ASN A 204 11.12 -33.39 10.92
C ASN A 204 10.63 -34.77 11.40
N GLY A 205 9.95 -35.50 10.52
CA GLY A 205 9.33 -36.80 10.81
C GLY A 205 7.84 -36.73 11.13
N TYR A 206 7.29 -35.52 11.34
CA TYR A 206 5.86 -35.29 11.49
C TYR A 206 5.29 -34.61 10.24
N VAL A 207 4.07 -35.01 9.88
CA VAL A 207 3.25 -34.40 8.84
C VAL A 207 2.38 -33.32 9.46
N ASP A 208 2.32 -32.17 8.80
CA ASP A 208 1.40 -31.09 9.13
C ASP A 208 -0.02 -31.45 8.70
N CYS A 209 -0.91 -31.64 9.67
CA CYS A 209 -2.31 -31.99 9.46
C CYS A 209 -3.24 -30.83 9.85
N GLY A 210 -2.78 -29.58 9.67
CA GLY A 210 -3.52 -28.38 9.99
C GLY A 210 -3.35 -28.00 11.46
N LEU A 211 -4.30 -28.39 12.31
CA LEU A 211 -4.31 -28.05 13.75
C LEU A 211 -3.39 -28.94 14.62
N HIS A 212 -2.90 -30.04 14.05
CA HIS A 212 -2.04 -30.99 14.75
C HIS A 212 -0.89 -31.46 13.85
N CYS A 213 0.16 -31.97 14.48
CA CYS A 213 1.23 -32.71 13.81
C CYS A 213 0.98 -34.21 13.98
N ALA A 214 1.20 -35.02 12.95
CA ALA A 214 1.06 -36.47 13.03
C ALA A 214 2.27 -37.20 12.45
N TYR A 215 2.80 -38.19 13.15
CA TYR A 215 3.87 -39.05 12.65
C TYR A 215 3.36 -39.90 11.48
N GLY A 216 4.08 -39.91 10.36
CA GLY A 216 3.72 -40.70 9.18
C GLY A 216 2.59 -40.13 8.32
N THR A 217 1.33 -40.23 8.75
CA THR A 217 0.16 -39.76 7.97
C THR A 217 -0.89 -39.05 8.83
N CYS A 218 -1.71 -38.20 8.21
CA CYS A 218 -2.83 -37.53 8.87
C CYS A 218 -4.02 -38.45 9.23
N LEU A 219 -3.98 -39.73 8.83
CA LEU A 219 -5.01 -40.71 9.17
C LEU A 219 -4.90 -41.20 10.63
N ASN A 220 -3.81 -40.86 11.32
CA ASN A 220 -3.58 -41.21 12.71
C ASN A 220 -4.51 -40.50 13.72
N GLY A 221 -5.51 -39.76 13.23
CA GLY A 221 -6.58 -39.18 14.04
C GLY A 221 -6.15 -37.93 14.81
N LEU A 222 -7.15 -37.12 15.19
CA LEU A 222 -6.93 -35.96 16.05
C LEU A 222 -6.42 -36.45 17.42
N PRO A 223 -5.31 -35.88 17.94
CA PRO A 223 -4.85 -36.22 19.28
C PRO A 223 -5.86 -35.77 20.35
N PRO A 224 -5.81 -36.34 21.56
CA PRO A 224 -6.62 -35.87 22.67
C PRO A 224 -6.38 -34.37 22.92
N ALA A 225 -7.42 -33.65 23.37
CA ALA A 225 -7.40 -32.20 23.55
C ALA A 225 -6.27 -31.66 24.46
N ASN A 226 -5.68 -32.51 25.29
CA ASN A 226 -4.65 -32.15 26.26
C ASN A 226 -3.23 -32.55 25.83
N VAL A 227 -3.06 -33.08 24.60
CA VAL A 227 -1.76 -33.53 24.07
C VAL A 227 -1.21 -32.47 23.14
N ASN A 228 -0.42 -31.54 23.67
CA ASN A 228 0.25 -30.50 22.89
C ASN A 228 1.65 -30.94 22.46
N CYS A 229 2.10 -30.44 21.30
CA CYS A 229 3.47 -30.63 20.85
C CYS A 229 4.47 -29.90 21.77
N THR A 230 5.53 -30.60 22.20
CA THR A 230 6.51 -30.11 23.18
C THR A 230 7.92 -29.93 22.62
N PHE A 231 8.11 -30.16 21.32
CA PHE A 231 9.36 -29.95 20.62
C PHE A 231 9.63 -28.47 20.33
#